data_AF-A0A7Y4T0F4-F1
#
_entry.id   AF-A0A7Y4T0F4-F1
#
_cell.length_a   1.000
_cell.length_b   1.000
_cell.length_c   1.000
_cell.angle_alpha   90.00
_cell.angle_beta   90.00
_cell.angle_gamma   90.00
#
_symmetry.space_group_name_H-M   'P 1'
#
loop_
_entity.id
_entity.type
_entity.pdbx_description
1 polymer ?
#
loop_
_entity_poly.entity_id
_entity_poly.type
_entity_poly.pdbx_seq_one_letter_code
_entity_poly.pdbx_strand_id
1 'polypeptide(L)'
;MARVCDICKKRTRVGGAIARRGLPKKKGGVGLKTTGHTKRKYFPNLQKIQTQQGKSVVRMTVCTRCIKSGRIRKPLRVKAG
;
A
#
# COMPACT_ATOMS: atom_id res chain seq x y z
N MET A 1 -7.35 -5.21 -13.90
CA MET A 1 -6.54 -5.87 -12.85
C MET A 1 -7.06 -5.49 -11.48
N ALA A 2 -7.41 -6.48 -10.66
CA ALA A 2 -7.80 -6.24 -9.28
C ALA A 2 -6.63 -5.60 -8.52
N ARG A 3 -6.85 -4.49 -7.80
CA ARG A 3 -5.84 -3.85 -6.92
C ARG A 3 -5.67 -4.67 -5.64
N VAL A 4 -5.25 -5.92 -5.80
CA VAL A 4 -5.10 -6.91 -4.74
C VAL A 4 -3.69 -7.49 -4.81
N CYS A 5 -3.06 -7.65 -3.65
CA CYS A 5 -1.80 -8.38 -3.53
C CYS A 5 -2.06 -9.88 -3.61
N ASP A 6 -1.37 -10.59 -4.49
CA ASP A 6 -1.59 -12.03 -4.67
C ASP A 6 -1.18 -12.85 -3.45
N ILE A 7 -0.22 -12.36 -2.65
CA ILE A 7 0.33 -13.05 -1.46
C ILE A 7 -0.48 -12.76 -0.19
N CYS A 8 -0.59 -11.50 0.21
CA CYS A 8 -1.24 -11.13 1.48
C CYS A 8 -2.67 -10.59 1.31
N LYS A 9 -3.22 -10.63 0.09
CA LYS A 9 -4.58 -10.22 -0.25
C LYS A 9 -4.94 -8.78 0.14
N LYS A 10 -3.93 -7.92 0.36
CA LYS A 10 -4.14 -6.48 0.59
C LYS A 10 -4.91 -5.87 -0.56
N ARG A 11 -6.01 -5.22 -0.23
CA ARG A 11 -6.93 -4.55 -1.15
C ARG A 11 -7.09 -3.08 -0.77
N THR A 12 -7.64 -2.30 -1.71
CA THR A 12 -8.06 -0.93 -1.45
C THR A 12 -8.96 -0.86 -0.22
N ARG A 13 -8.68 0.08 0.69
CA ARG A 13 -9.56 0.39 1.83
C ARG A 13 -10.26 1.71 1.59
N VAL A 14 -11.48 1.85 2.10
CA VAL A 14 -12.20 3.12 2.11
C VAL A 14 -12.02 3.75 3.47
N GLY A 15 -11.84 5.07 3.52
CA GLY A 15 -11.97 5.84 4.75
C GLY A 15 -12.20 7.31 4.43
N GLY A 16 -11.82 8.19 5.35
CA GLY A 16 -12.10 9.62 5.25
C GLY A 16 -10.87 10.51 5.43
N ALA A 17 -10.89 11.68 4.83
CA ALA A 17 -10.01 12.79 5.19
C ALA A 17 -10.80 13.79 6.05
N ILE A 18 -10.26 14.13 7.21
CA ILE A 18 -10.86 15.08 8.14
C ILE A 18 -10.03 16.35 8.14
N ALA A 19 -10.62 17.46 7.70
CA ALA A 19 -10.01 18.78 7.84
C ALA A 19 -10.40 19.36 9.21
N ARG A 20 -9.41 19.80 9.98
CA ARG A 20 -9.60 20.45 11.29
C ARG A 20 -8.92 21.81 11.31
N ARG A 21 -9.51 22.80 11.99
CA ARG A 21 -8.95 24.14 12.22
C ARG A 21 -8.94 24.48 13.71
N GLY A 22 -8.10 25.43 14.10
CA GLY A 22 -7.93 25.89 15.48
C GLY A 22 -6.76 25.22 16.22
N LEU A 23 -6.53 25.66 17.45
CA LEU A 23 -5.46 25.13 18.30
C LEU A 23 -5.98 24.00 19.20
N PRO A 24 -5.28 22.85 19.33
CA PRO A 24 -5.71 21.78 20.21
C PRO A 24 -5.82 22.23 21.68
N LYS A 25 -6.82 21.71 22.41
CA LYS A 25 -6.98 21.98 23.86
C LYS A 25 -5.72 21.67 24.67
N LYS A 26 -5.03 20.57 24.33
CA LYS A 26 -3.77 20.17 24.97
C LYS A 26 -2.62 21.19 24.84
N LYS A 27 -2.75 22.17 23.93
CA LYS A 27 -1.78 23.26 23.74
C LYS A 27 -2.30 24.60 24.29
N GLY A 28 -3.31 24.58 25.17
CA GLY A 28 -3.94 25.79 25.72
C GLY A 28 -4.92 26.49 24.77
N GLY A 29 -5.29 25.85 23.66
CA GLY A 29 -6.28 26.40 22.72
C GLY A 29 -7.73 26.09 23.10
N VAL A 30 -8.68 26.80 22.50
CA VAL A 30 -10.13 26.55 22.69
C VAL A 30 -10.56 25.16 22.18
N GLY A 31 -9.90 24.65 21.13
CA GLY A 31 -10.13 23.32 20.58
C GLY A 31 -10.04 23.25 19.05
N LEU A 32 -9.95 22.02 18.53
CA LEU A 32 -9.98 21.76 17.09
C LEU A 32 -11.44 21.64 16.62
N LYS A 33 -11.83 22.42 15.62
CA LYS A 33 -13.12 22.29 14.92
C LYS A 33 -12.95 21.51 13.63
N THR A 34 -13.80 20.52 13.39
CA THR A 34 -13.89 19.83 12.10
C THR A 34 -14.58 20.73 11.07
N THR A 35 -13.90 21.05 9.98
CA THR A 35 -14.41 21.92 8.90
C THR A 35 -14.76 21.16 7.63
N GLY A 36 -14.35 19.90 7.51
CA GLY A 36 -14.65 19.10 6.34
C GLY A 36 -14.41 17.62 6.59
N HIS A 37 -15.25 16.79 5.97
CA HIS A 37 -15.14 15.35 6.01
C HIS A 37 -15.43 14.77 4.62
N THR A 38 -14.41 14.27 3.95
CA THR A 38 -14.54 13.73 2.58
C THR A 38 -14.16 12.25 2.54
N LYS A 39 -14.88 11.46 1.74
CA LYS A 39 -14.55 10.04 1.52
C LYS A 39 -13.33 9.96 0.60
N ARG A 40 -12.38 9.08 0.93
CA ARG A 40 -11.24 8.74 0.06
C ARG A 40 -10.92 7.26 0.07
N LYS A 41 -10.25 6.81 -0.98
CA LYS A 41 -9.74 5.44 -1.09
C LYS A 41 -8.24 5.41 -0.74
N TYR A 42 -7.82 4.43 0.04
CA TYR A 42 -6.43 4.15 0.35
C TYR A 42 -5.96 2.97 -0.49
N PHE A 43 -5.05 3.23 -1.41
CA PHE A 43 -4.51 2.20 -2.30
C PHE A 43 -3.28 1.55 -1.68
N PRO A 44 -3.18 0.21 -1.68
CA PRO A 44 -1.93 -0.46 -1.36
C PRO A 44 -0.87 -0.13 -2.42
N ASN A 45 0.37 0.07 -2.01
CA ASN A 45 1.50 0.16 -2.93
C ASN A 45 1.79 -1.24 -3.49
N LEU A 46 1.22 -1.53 -4.65
CA LEU A 46 1.33 -2.77 -5.40
C LEU A 46 2.31 -2.59 -6.55
N GLN A 47 3.15 -3.59 -6.78
CA GLN A 47 4.13 -3.62 -7.84
C GLN A 47 3.97 -4.92 -8.61
N LYS A 48 4.03 -4.83 -9.95
CA LYS A 48 4.05 -6.00 -10.82
C LYS A 48 5.49 -6.46 -10.95
N ILE A 49 5.80 -7.66 -10.48
CA ILE A 49 7.15 -8.20 -10.53
C ILE A 49 7.14 -9.63 -11.04
N GLN A 50 8.26 -10.04 -11.62
CA GLN A 50 8.52 -11.44 -11.90
C GLN A 50 8.97 -12.15 -10.63
N THR A 51 8.38 -13.30 -10.38
CA THR A 51 8.64 -14.14 -9.22
C THR A 51 8.95 -15.55 -9.68
N GLN A 52 9.97 -16.16 -9.09
CA GLN A 52 10.33 -17.54 -9.39
C GLN A 52 9.47 -18.48 -8.55
N GLN A 53 8.59 -19.24 -9.21
CA GLN A 53 7.81 -20.32 -8.59
C GLN A 53 8.33 -21.66 -9.13
N GLY A 54 9.18 -22.32 -8.33
CA GLY A 54 9.86 -23.55 -8.75
C GLY A 54 10.72 -23.33 -10.00
N LYS A 55 10.42 -24.09 -11.06
CA LYS A 55 11.11 -24.03 -12.36
C LYS A 55 10.62 -22.92 -13.29
N SER A 56 9.51 -22.26 -12.97
CA SER A 56 8.87 -21.27 -13.85
C SER A 56 8.96 -19.84 -13.30
N VAL A 57 8.98 -18.85 -14.20
CA VAL A 57 8.94 -17.43 -13.86
C VAL A 57 7.55 -16.89 -14.16
N VAL A 58 6.85 -16.46 -13.12
CA VAL A 58 5.47 -15.95 -13.21
C VAL A 58 5.45 -14.47 -12.86
N ARG A 59 4.60 -13.69 -13.52
CA ARG A 59 4.33 -12.29 -13.15
C ARG A 59 3.22 -12.25 -12.09
N MET A 60 3.50 -11.60 -10.96
CA MET A 60 2.53 -11.42 -9.87
C MET A 60 2.41 -9.95 -9.47
N THR A 61 1.23 -9.59 -8.97
CA THR A 61 0.97 -8.27 -8.37
C THR A 61 1.17 -8.37 -6.86
N VAL A 62 2.24 -7.75 -6.37
CA VAL A 62 2.64 -7.91 -4.96
C VAL A 62 2.86 -6.58 -4.27
N CYS A 63 2.44 -6.48 -3.01
CA CYS A 63 2.65 -5.26 -2.24
C CYS A 63 4.11 -5.10 -1.82
N THR A 64 4.57 -3.86 -1.72
CA THR A 64 5.95 -3.53 -1.33
C THR A 64 6.35 -4.10 0.03
N ARG A 65 5.41 -4.25 0.99
CA ARG A 65 5.70 -4.90 2.28
C ARG A 65 6.07 -6.37 2.13
N CYS A 66 5.42 -7.11 1.23
CA CYS A 66 5.76 -8.51 0.96
C CYS A 66 7.08 -8.64 0.21
N ILE A 67 7.39 -7.69 -0.68
CA ILE A 67 8.68 -7.62 -1.36
C ILE A 67 9.79 -7.38 -0.32
N LYS A 68 9.60 -6.40 0.56
CA LYS A 68 10.56 -6.05 1.62
C LYS A 68 10.76 -7.20 2.62
N SER A 69 9.71 -7.94 2.95
CA SER A 69 9.78 -9.05 3.91
C SER A 69 10.27 -10.37 3.30
N GLY A 70 10.81 -10.38 2.07
CA GLY A 70 11.35 -11.59 1.45
C GLY A 70 10.33 -12.69 1.15
N ARG A 71 9.02 -12.40 1.11
CA ARG A 71 7.97 -13.40 0.82
C ARG A 71 7.94 -13.85 -0.65
N ILE A 72 8.91 -13.40 -1.43
CA ILE A 72 9.01 -13.60 -2.87
C ILE A 72 10.46 -13.89 -3.20
N ARG A 73 10.68 -14.91 -4.02
CA ARG A 73 11.95 -15.13 -4.69
C ARG A 73 11.96 -14.41 -6.03
N LYS A 74 12.85 -13.44 -6.21
CA LYS A 74 13.07 -12.80 -7.51
C LYS A 74 13.88 -13.76 -8.40
N PRO A 75 13.56 -13.89 -9.69
CA PRO A 75 14.40 -14.65 -10.61
C PRO A 75 15.77 -14.00 -10.70
N LEU A 76 16.82 -14.81 -10.84
CA LEU A 76 18.16 -14.32 -11.14
C LEU A 76 18.09 -13.62 -12.50
N ARG A 77 18.59 -12.38 -12.58
CA ARG A 77 18.77 -11.73 -13.88
C ARG A 77 19.92 -12.44 -14.57
N VAL A 78 19.63 -13.23 -15.59
CA VAL A 78 20.68 -13.66 -16.54
C VAL A 78 21.16 -12.36 -17.20
N LYS A 79 22.39 -11.93 -16.93
CA LYS A 79 23.00 -10.86 -17.70
C LYS A 79 23.09 -11.39 -19.14
N ALA A 80 22.45 -10.70 -20.07
CA ALA A 80 22.75 -10.93 -21.48
C ALA A 80 24.23 -10.56 -21.66
N GLY A 81 25.05 -11.56 -22.02
CA GLY A 81 26.41 -11.33 -22.49
C GLY A 81 26.39 -10.63 -23.84
#